data_AF-A0A162DUG5-F1
#
_entry.id   AF-A0A162DUG5-F1
#
_cell.length_a   1.000
_cell.length_b   1.000
_cell.length_c   1.000
_cell.angle_alpha   90.00
_cell.angle_beta   90.00
_cell.angle_gamma   90.00
#
_symmetry.space_group_name_H-M   'P 1'
#
loop_
_entity.id
_entity.type
_entity.pdbx_description
1 polymer ?
#
loop_
_entity_poly.entity_id
_entity_poly.type
_entity_poly.pdbx_seq_one_letter_code
_entity_poly.pdbx_strand_id
1 'polypeptide(L)'
;MGCTLRFLTNTDTVPPQTLQETLRERGFDVRVGEVFTPVSAALQLFEATRGRINVLPVVSSALLPTFAPYRHAGGAITHVVVGNTHDTLTHQLLDLAFRALERGATLIALQRGKYRKRPDGNHIDTGAITAALEHATGVTSKLLGKPSPEFLRSAAASVPVKPNALWLIGDQPANDIAMGNAVGAHTIQVRTGMYADQIDLTQTHPAETTLDSIVDMPAWLTRNEHQH
;
A
#
# COMPACT_ATOMS: atom_id res chain seq x y z
N MET A 1 -13.87 19.41 -13.92
CA MET A 1 -13.95 18.01 -14.39
C MET A 1 -14.48 17.17 -13.25
N GLY A 2 -15.54 16.38 -13.45
CA GLY A 2 -16.25 15.62 -12.41
C GLY A 2 -15.52 14.35 -11.93
N CYS A 3 -14.19 14.36 -11.89
CA CYS A 3 -13.38 13.20 -11.52
C CYS A 3 -13.09 13.20 -10.02
N THR A 4 -13.12 12.01 -9.40
CA THR A 4 -12.65 11.83 -8.03
C THR A 4 -11.17 11.41 -8.06
N LEU A 5 -10.31 12.18 -7.40
CA LEU A 5 -8.88 11.88 -7.31
C LEU A 5 -8.59 11.09 -6.02
N ARG A 6 -7.74 10.06 -6.12
CA ARG A 6 -7.20 9.32 -4.97
C ARG A 6 -5.70 9.22 -5.09
N PHE A 7 -5.00 9.46 -3.98
CA PHE A 7 -3.55 9.32 -3.85
C PHE A 7 -3.23 7.96 -3.25
N LEU A 8 -2.65 7.07 -4.05
CA LEU A 8 -2.27 5.72 -3.63
C LEU A 8 -0.76 5.65 -3.42
N THR A 9 -0.32 5.35 -2.20
CA THR A 9 1.09 5.07 -1.90
C THR A 9 1.24 3.71 -1.22
N ASN A 10 2.44 3.13 -1.30
CA ASN A 10 2.80 1.90 -0.59
C ASN A 10 3.50 2.17 0.76
N THR A 11 3.44 3.41 1.25
CA THR A 11 4.08 3.82 2.50
C THR A 11 3.39 3.20 3.72
N ASP A 12 4.19 2.57 4.58
CA ASP A 12 3.81 2.00 5.88
C ASP A 12 4.65 2.56 7.03
N THR A 13 5.17 3.78 6.88
CA THR A 13 6.03 4.43 7.87
C THR A 13 5.29 5.43 8.76
N VAL A 14 4.22 6.03 8.25
CA VAL A 14 3.44 7.09 8.90
C VAL A 14 1.93 6.84 8.76
N PRO A 15 1.11 7.36 9.68
CA PRO A 15 -0.34 7.32 9.53
C PRO A 15 -0.81 8.01 8.24
N PRO A 16 -1.94 7.56 7.64
CA PRO A 16 -2.52 8.21 6.46
C PRO A 16 -2.77 9.71 6.62
N GLN A 17 -3.15 10.14 7.84
CA GLN A 17 -3.42 11.53 8.18
C GLN A 17 -2.17 12.41 8.04
N THR A 18 -1.00 11.91 8.47
CA THR A 18 0.27 12.62 8.34
C THR A 18 0.65 12.84 6.87
N LEU A 19 0.39 11.84 6.01
CA LEU A 19 0.65 11.99 4.58
C LEU A 19 -0.32 12.98 3.92
N GLN A 20 -1.58 12.99 4.34
CA GLN A 20 -2.55 13.98 3.89
C GLN A 20 -2.12 15.41 4.24
N GLU A 21 -1.67 15.64 5.49
CA GLU A 21 -1.14 16.92 5.95
C GLU A 21 0.08 17.35 5.12
N THR A 22 1.02 16.44 4.90
CA THR A 22 2.20 16.68 4.06
C THR A 22 1.84 17.08 2.63
N LEU A 23 0.83 16.45 2.03
CA LEU A 23 0.36 16.81 0.68
C LEU A 23 -0.28 18.21 0.69
N ARG A 24 -1.06 18.56 1.71
CA ARG A 24 -1.66 19.89 1.85
C ARG A 24 -0.62 20.98 2.02
N GLU A 25 0.40 20.74 2.83
CA GLU A 25 1.55 21.67 3.01
C GLU A 25 2.31 21.91 1.70
N ARG A 26 2.27 20.94 0.78
CA ARG A 26 2.85 21.05 -0.57
C ARG A 26 1.91 21.69 -1.60
N GLY A 27 0.76 22.18 -1.17
CA GLY A 27 -0.19 22.92 -2.02
C GLY A 27 -1.23 22.05 -2.72
N PHE A 28 -1.37 20.76 -2.38
CA PHE A 28 -2.43 19.91 -2.90
C PHE A 28 -3.71 20.05 -2.07
N ASP A 29 -4.85 20.29 -2.73
CA ASP A 29 -6.16 20.20 -2.07
C ASP A 29 -6.58 18.74 -1.92
N VAL A 30 -6.22 18.13 -0.79
CA VAL A 30 -6.50 16.71 -0.49
C VAL A 30 -7.52 16.57 0.64
N ARG A 31 -8.64 15.91 0.38
CA ARG A 31 -9.72 15.65 1.35
C ARG A 31 -9.46 14.39 2.17
N VAL A 32 -10.17 14.28 3.30
CA VAL A 32 -10.10 13.09 4.15
C VAL A 32 -10.56 11.87 3.36
N GLY A 33 -9.75 10.81 3.40
CA GLY A 33 -9.99 9.58 2.65
C GLY A 33 -9.48 9.60 1.21
N GLU A 34 -8.98 10.71 0.67
CA GLU A 34 -8.37 10.72 -0.67
C GLU A 34 -6.96 10.13 -0.68
N VAL A 35 -6.29 10.06 0.47
CA VAL A 35 -5.04 9.31 0.64
C VAL A 35 -5.37 7.87 1.04
N PHE A 36 -4.85 6.91 0.28
CA PHE A 36 -5.00 5.49 0.56
C PHE A 36 -3.64 4.81 0.63
N THR A 37 -3.39 4.15 1.75
CA THR A 37 -2.13 3.45 2.08
C THR A 37 -2.41 2.03 2.52
N PRO A 38 -1.42 1.12 2.58
CA PRO A 38 -1.64 -0.22 3.12
C PRO A 38 -2.18 -0.23 4.55
N VAL A 39 -1.80 0.78 5.36
CA VAL A 39 -2.39 1.00 6.69
C VAL A 39 -3.89 1.26 6.57
N SER A 40 -4.32 2.08 5.61
CA SER A 40 -5.75 2.33 5.35
C SER A 40 -6.50 1.04 4.96
N ALA A 41 -5.89 0.21 4.12
CA ALA A 41 -6.44 -1.08 3.73
C ALA A 41 -6.56 -2.06 4.92
N ALA A 42 -5.56 -2.08 5.82
CA ALA A 42 -5.61 -2.87 7.04
C ALA A 42 -6.76 -2.42 7.97
N LEU A 43 -6.91 -1.11 8.17
CA LEU A 43 -8.00 -0.56 8.98
C LEU A 43 -9.37 -0.91 8.40
N GLN A 44 -9.56 -0.77 7.08
CA GLN A 44 -10.82 -1.17 6.42
C GLN A 44 -11.11 -2.67 6.61
N LEU A 45 -10.09 -3.52 6.50
CA LEU A 45 -10.24 -4.95 6.76
C LEU A 45 -10.69 -5.20 8.20
N PHE A 46 -10.11 -4.50 9.17
CA PHE A 46 -10.42 -4.71 10.59
C PHE A 46 -11.83 -4.24 10.95
N GLU A 47 -12.27 -3.11 10.42
CA GLU A 47 -13.66 -2.66 10.58
C GLU A 47 -14.66 -3.69 10.04
N ALA A 48 -14.35 -4.33 8.91
CA ALA A 48 -15.20 -5.38 8.34
C ALA A 48 -15.29 -6.64 9.24
N THR A 49 -14.35 -6.88 10.15
CA THR A 49 -14.37 -8.03 11.06
C THR A 49 -15.34 -7.89 12.24
N ARG A 50 -15.96 -6.71 12.45
CA ARG A 50 -16.93 -6.43 13.51
C ARG A 50 -16.46 -6.84 14.92
N GLY A 51 -15.21 -6.54 15.25
CA GLY A 51 -14.63 -6.76 16.58
C GLY A 51 -14.14 -8.20 16.84
N ARG A 52 -14.12 -9.08 15.84
CA ARG A 52 -13.55 -10.43 15.94
C ARG A 52 -12.05 -10.45 15.65
N ILE A 53 -11.35 -9.39 16.02
CA ILE A 53 -9.94 -9.22 15.72
C ILE A 53 -9.18 -8.77 16.96
N ASN A 54 -7.99 -9.33 17.11
CA ASN A 54 -6.96 -8.90 18.04
C ASN A 54 -5.61 -8.88 17.30
N VAL A 55 -5.05 -7.69 17.14
CA VAL A 55 -3.88 -7.42 16.31
C VAL A 55 -2.61 -7.38 17.14
N LEU A 56 -1.56 -8.05 16.66
CA LEU A 56 -0.18 -7.78 17.04
C LEU A 56 0.46 -6.90 15.95
N PRO A 57 0.68 -5.59 16.21
CA PRO A 57 1.35 -4.72 15.25
C PRO A 57 2.87 -4.86 15.39
N VAL A 58 3.49 -5.39 14.34
CA VAL A 58 4.94 -5.45 14.12
C VAL A 58 5.29 -4.31 13.17
N VAL A 59 5.25 -3.09 13.72
CA VAL A 59 5.33 -1.82 12.98
C VAL A 59 6.13 -0.77 13.77
N SER A 60 6.39 0.37 13.15
CA SER A 60 7.13 1.49 13.75
C SER A 60 6.38 2.10 14.91
N SER A 61 7.09 2.81 15.79
CA SER A 61 6.46 3.49 16.93
C SER A 61 5.37 4.46 16.48
N ALA A 62 5.58 5.14 15.35
CA ALA A 62 4.63 6.08 14.74
C ALA A 62 3.29 5.44 14.33
N LEU A 63 3.25 4.14 14.05
CA LEU A 63 2.03 3.42 13.68
C LEU A 63 1.35 2.71 14.84
N LEU A 64 2.01 2.54 15.99
CA LEU A 64 1.41 1.89 17.15
C LEU A 64 0.08 2.52 17.58
N PRO A 65 -0.09 3.87 17.62
CA PRO A 65 -1.38 4.47 17.96
C PRO A 65 -2.50 4.12 16.97
N THR A 66 -2.17 3.96 15.69
CA THR A 66 -3.14 3.60 14.65
C THR A 66 -3.73 2.20 14.85
N PHE A 67 -2.94 1.26 15.37
CA PHE A 67 -3.39 -0.11 15.61
C PHE A 67 -3.89 -0.35 17.04
N ALA A 68 -3.67 0.59 17.97
CA ALA A 68 -4.06 0.44 19.37
C ALA A 68 -5.53 0.05 19.60
N PRO A 69 -6.52 0.59 18.86
CA PRO A 69 -7.93 0.21 19.04
C PRO A 69 -8.25 -1.27 18.77
N TYR A 70 -7.39 -1.95 17.99
CA TYR A 70 -7.57 -3.36 17.62
C TYR A 70 -6.71 -4.32 18.47
N ARG A 71 -6.10 -3.82 19.55
CA ARG A 71 -5.31 -4.62 20.49
C ARG A 71 -6.15 -4.90 21.74
N HIS A 72 -6.38 -6.18 22.02
CA HIS A 72 -7.13 -6.61 23.19
C HIS A 72 -6.25 -7.44 24.12
N ALA A 73 -5.98 -6.87 25.30
CA ALA A 73 -5.20 -7.55 26.34
C ALA A 73 -5.92 -8.83 26.79
N GLY A 74 -5.17 -9.90 27.02
CA GLY A 74 -5.69 -11.19 27.50
C GLY A 74 -6.40 -12.05 26.44
N GLY A 75 -6.69 -11.51 25.25
CA GLY A 75 -7.23 -12.28 24.12
C GLY A 75 -6.14 -12.98 23.31
N ALA A 76 -6.51 -14.05 22.61
CA ALA A 76 -5.63 -14.67 21.61
C ALA A 76 -5.34 -13.67 20.47
N ILE A 77 -4.09 -13.59 20.02
CA ILE A 77 -3.72 -12.81 18.83
C ILE A 77 -4.27 -13.52 17.60
N THR A 78 -5.06 -12.82 16.81
CA THR A 78 -5.69 -13.37 15.59
C THR A 78 -4.99 -12.93 14.32
N HIS A 79 -4.29 -11.78 14.36
CA HIS A 79 -3.62 -11.19 13.22
C HIS A 79 -2.27 -10.61 13.62
N VAL A 80 -1.24 -10.87 12.83
CA VAL A 80 0.08 -10.25 12.94
C VAL A 80 0.24 -9.31 11.75
N VAL A 81 0.37 -8.01 12.00
CA VAL A 81 0.50 -6.99 10.95
C VAL A 81 1.94 -6.52 10.90
N VAL A 82 2.61 -6.76 9.78
CA VAL A 82 4.01 -6.41 9.56
C VAL A 82 4.08 -5.17 8.66
N GLY A 83 4.70 -4.12 9.18
CA GLY A 83 5.02 -2.89 8.47
C GLY A 83 6.49 -2.50 8.69
N ASN A 84 6.83 -1.25 8.43
CA ASN A 84 8.18 -0.75 8.69
C ASN A 84 8.49 -0.83 10.18
N THR A 85 9.53 -1.56 10.58
CA THR A 85 9.93 -1.78 11.99
C THR A 85 11.27 -1.14 12.36
N HIS A 86 11.71 -0.13 11.62
CA HIS A 86 13.06 0.42 11.74
C HIS A 86 13.46 0.80 13.18
N ASP A 87 12.52 1.27 13.99
CA ASP A 87 12.74 1.74 15.37
C ASP A 87 12.18 0.82 16.46
N THR A 88 11.54 -0.30 16.09
CA THR A 88 10.82 -1.18 17.03
C THR A 88 11.21 -2.64 16.95
N LEU A 89 11.97 -3.04 15.93
CA LEU A 89 12.29 -4.46 15.71
C LEU A 89 13.18 -5.01 16.82
N THR A 90 12.72 -6.07 17.46
CA THR A 90 13.44 -6.81 18.49
C THR A 90 13.19 -8.31 18.32
N HIS A 91 14.10 -9.15 18.81
CA HIS A 91 13.89 -10.60 18.83
C HIS A 91 12.65 -10.98 19.64
N GLN A 92 12.36 -10.26 20.73
CA GLN A 92 11.18 -10.48 21.55
C GLN A 92 9.88 -10.23 20.78
N LEU A 93 9.84 -9.18 19.94
CA LEU A 93 8.69 -8.91 19.08
C LEU A 93 8.54 -9.98 17.99
N LEU A 94 9.65 -10.45 17.41
CA LEU A 94 9.65 -11.55 16.44
C LEU A 94 9.16 -12.86 17.05
N ASP A 95 9.63 -13.21 18.26
CA ASP A 95 9.17 -14.39 19.01
C ASP A 95 7.66 -14.33 19.28
N LEU A 96 7.15 -13.16 19.66
CA LEU A 96 5.72 -12.98 19.91
C LEU A 96 4.91 -13.15 18.64
N ALA A 97 5.38 -12.59 17.52
CA ALA A 97 4.77 -12.76 16.21
C ALA A 97 4.80 -14.22 15.75
N PHE A 98 5.96 -14.87 15.80
CA PHE A 98 6.15 -16.27 15.47
C PHE A 98 5.18 -17.18 16.23
N ARG A 99 5.14 -17.06 17.57
CA ARG A 99 4.24 -17.86 18.41
C ARG A 99 2.75 -17.59 18.14
N ALA A 100 2.40 -16.36 17.75
CA ALA A 100 1.02 -16.05 17.36
C ALA A 100 0.65 -16.75 16.05
N LEU A 101 1.56 -16.74 15.07
CA LEU A 101 1.38 -17.42 13.79
C LEU A 101 1.31 -18.95 13.94
N GLU A 102 2.13 -19.56 14.80
CA GLU A 102 2.04 -20.99 15.13
C GLU A 102 0.67 -21.38 15.71
N ARG A 103 -0.01 -20.44 16.39
CA ARG A 103 -1.36 -20.62 16.92
C ARG A 103 -2.47 -20.28 15.91
N GLY A 104 -2.13 -20.08 14.64
CA GLY A 104 -3.08 -19.84 13.56
C GLY A 104 -3.46 -18.38 13.35
N ALA A 105 -2.70 -17.42 13.87
CA ALA A 105 -2.90 -16.01 13.51
C ALA A 105 -2.63 -15.79 12.01
N THR A 106 -3.41 -14.89 11.41
CA THR A 106 -3.19 -14.49 10.01
C THR A 106 -2.02 -13.52 9.91
N LEU A 107 -1.06 -13.81 9.03
CA LEU A 107 0.03 -12.89 8.71
C LEU A 107 -0.42 -11.87 7.67
N ILE A 108 -0.31 -10.58 7.98
CA ILE A 108 -0.59 -9.46 7.08
C ILE A 108 0.71 -8.70 6.84
N ALA A 109 1.07 -8.51 5.57
CA ALA A 109 2.15 -7.63 5.16
C ALA A 109 1.55 -6.34 4.59
N LEU A 110 1.94 -5.20 5.16
CA LEU A 110 1.53 -3.89 4.63
C LEU A 110 2.20 -3.64 3.27
N GLN A 111 3.45 -4.05 3.11
CA GLN A 111 4.15 -4.01 1.83
C GLN A 111 5.26 -5.06 1.75
N ARG A 112 5.79 -5.30 0.55
CA ARG A 112 6.86 -6.29 0.28
C ARG A 112 8.10 -5.66 -0.34
N GLY A 113 8.39 -4.40 0.01
CA GLY A 113 9.64 -3.75 -0.37
C GLY A 113 10.84 -4.58 0.08
N LYS A 114 11.83 -4.76 -0.81
CA LYS A 114 13.07 -5.50 -0.51
C LYS A 114 14.00 -4.66 0.35
N TYR A 115 14.19 -3.41 -0.07
CA TYR A 115 15.02 -2.42 0.60
C TYR A 115 14.51 -1.02 0.26
N ARG A 116 14.88 -0.05 1.11
CA ARG A 116 14.57 1.37 0.92
C ARG A 116 15.87 2.16 0.77
N LYS A 117 15.92 3.02 -0.25
CA LYS A 117 17.02 3.97 -0.46
C LYS A 117 16.85 5.14 0.53
N ARG A 118 17.90 5.46 1.28
CA ARG A 118 18.00 6.63 2.18
C ARG A 118 19.33 7.36 1.92
N PRO A 119 19.49 8.61 2.37
CA PRO A 119 20.74 9.36 2.16
C PRO A 119 22.00 8.65 2.71
N ASP A 120 21.83 7.84 3.75
CA ASP A 120 22.88 7.06 4.41
C ASP A 120 23.05 5.63 3.83
N GLY A 121 22.32 5.27 2.78
CA GLY A 121 22.47 4.01 2.07
C GLY A 121 21.18 3.20 1.93
N ASN A 122 21.33 1.92 1.58
CA ASN A 122 20.21 0.99 1.46
C ASN A 122 19.90 0.35 2.81
N HIS A 123 18.62 0.36 3.18
CA HIS A 123 18.14 -0.26 4.42
C HIS A 123 17.16 -1.37 4.10
N ILE A 124 17.16 -2.40 4.95
CA ILE A 124 16.16 -3.47 4.90
C ILE A 124 14.76 -2.87 5.05
N ASP A 125 13.81 -3.37 4.27
CA ASP A 125 12.42 -2.91 4.27
C ASP A 125 11.47 -4.04 4.71
N THR A 126 10.19 -3.72 4.87
CA THR A 126 9.14 -4.58 5.45
C THR A 126 9.10 -6.00 4.86
N GLY A 127 9.43 -6.15 3.57
CA GLY A 127 9.43 -7.43 2.89
C GLY A 127 10.40 -8.46 3.48
N ALA A 128 11.56 -8.03 3.99
CA ALA A 128 12.53 -8.97 4.59
C ALA A 128 12.06 -9.51 5.94
N ILE A 129 11.44 -8.66 6.77
CA ILE A 129 10.89 -9.07 8.07
C ILE A 129 9.70 -10.01 7.86
N THR A 130 8.85 -9.69 6.89
CA THR A 130 7.77 -10.55 6.45
C THR A 130 8.31 -11.92 6.00
N ALA A 131 9.31 -11.93 5.12
CA ALA A 131 9.90 -13.17 4.61
C ALA A 131 10.54 -14.03 5.71
N ALA A 132 11.15 -13.41 6.72
CA ALA A 132 11.68 -14.15 7.88
C ALA A 132 10.58 -14.87 8.66
N LEU A 133 9.43 -14.22 8.89
CA LEU A 133 8.28 -14.84 9.55
C LEU A 133 7.62 -15.91 8.68
N GLU A 134 7.45 -15.65 7.37
CA GLU A 134 6.93 -16.64 6.41
C GLU A 134 7.82 -17.89 6.37
N HIS A 135 9.15 -17.71 6.33
CA HIS A 135 10.11 -18.79 6.32
C HIS A 135 10.07 -19.60 7.62
N ALA A 136 10.04 -18.94 8.77
CA ALA A 136 10.04 -19.61 10.07
C ALA A 136 8.75 -20.40 10.32
N THR A 137 7.61 -19.91 9.83
CA THR A 137 6.28 -20.47 10.17
C THR A 137 5.65 -21.30 9.05
N GLY A 138 6.13 -21.17 7.81
CA GLY A 138 5.46 -21.71 6.62
C GLY A 138 4.16 -20.98 6.23
N VAL A 139 3.74 -19.97 6.99
CA VAL A 139 2.53 -19.18 6.71
C VAL A 139 2.83 -18.21 5.57
N THR A 140 1.91 -18.10 4.60
CA THR A 140 1.99 -17.08 3.54
C THR A 140 1.26 -15.81 3.99
N SER A 141 1.92 -14.66 3.87
CA SER A 141 1.31 -13.37 4.22
C SER A 141 0.25 -12.92 3.22
N LYS A 142 -0.82 -12.29 3.74
CA LYS A 142 -1.74 -11.48 2.93
C LYS A 142 -1.13 -10.09 2.70
N LEU A 143 -0.94 -9.71 1.44
CA LEU A 143 -0.42 -8.39 1.06
C LEU A 143 -1.55 -7.36 0.94
N LEU A 144 -1.44 -6.24 1.67
CA LEU A 144 -2.39 -5.13 1.63
C LEU A 144 -1.87 -3.87 0.93
N GLY A 145 -0.77 -3.98 0.18
CA GLY A 145 -0.19 -2.90 -0.61
C GLY A 145 -0.10 -3.24 -2.09
N LYS A 146 0.47 -2.33 -2.89
CA LYS A 146 0.74 -2.57 -4.32
C LYS A 146 1.70 -3.77 -4.48
N PRO A 147 1.54 -4.64 -5.49
CA PRO A 147 0.60 -4.60 -6.62
C PRO A 147 -0.78 -5.24 -6.37
N SER A 148 -1.23 -5.39 -5.12
CA SER A 148 -2.48 -6.13 -4.82
C SER A 148 -3.70 -5.54 -5.53
N PRO A 149 -4.43 -6.32 -6.36
CA PRO A 149 -5.67 -5.84 -6.97
C PRO A 149 -6.75 -5.52 -5.92
N GLU A 150 -6.72 -6.19 -4.75
CA GLU A 150 -7.59 -5.86 -3.63
C GLU A 150 -7.29 -4.47 -3.07
N PHE A 151 -6.02 -4.04 -3.06
CA PHE A 151 -5.65 -2.70 -2.60
C PHE A 151 -6.31 -1.61 -3.44
N LEU A 152 -6.25 -1.74 -4.77
CA LEU A 152 -6.89 -0.79 -5.68
C LEU A 152 -8.42 -0.82 -5.59
N ARG A 153 -9.03 -2.01 -5.48
CA ARG A 153 -10.47 -2.14 -5.25
C ARG A 153 -10.91 -1.48 -3.95
N SER A 154 -10.15 -1.64 -2.87
CA SER A 154 -10.43 -0.99 -1.58
C SER A 154 -10.26 0.53 -1.65
N ALA A 155 -9.24 1.02 -2.36
CA ALA A 155 -9.04 2.45 -2.59
C ALA A 155 -10.21 3.08 -3.36
N ALA A 156 -10.77 2.33 -4.33
CA ALA A 156 -11.88 2.74 -5.16
C ALA A 156 -13.27 2.46 -4.53
N ALA A 157 -13.36 1.74 -3.41
CA ALA A 157 -14.63 1.21 -2.89
C ALA A 157 -15.68 2.29 -2.56
N SER A 158 -15.26 3.51 -2.24
CA SER A 158 -16.15 4.64 -1.96
C SER A 158 -16.53 5.44 -3.21
N VAL A 159 -16.04 5.07 -4.39
CA VAL A 159 -16.33 5.70 -5.67
C VAL A 159 -17.10 4.67 -6.52
N PRO A 160 -18.42 4.86 -6.77
CA PRO A 160 -19.25 3.90 -7.47
C PRO A 160 -19.00 3.95 -8.99
N VAL A 161 -17.78 3.59 -9.40
CA VAL A 161 -17.37 3.54 -10.81
C VAL A 161 -17.03 2.11 -11.20
N LYS A 162 -17.33 1.76 -12.44
CA LYS A 162 -16.88 0.50 -13.03
C LYS A 162 -15.35 0.54 -13.19
N PRO A 163 -14.65 -0.61 -13.19
CA PRO A 163 -13.20 -0.62 -13.35
C PRO A 163 -12.71 0.10 -14.62
N ASN A 164 -13.45 -0.01 -15.72
CA ASN A 164 -13.15 0.68 -16.98
C ASN A 164 -13.42 2.20 -16.97
N ALA A 165 -13.88 2.77 -15.85
CA ALA A 165 -13.96 4.21 -15.62
C ALA A 165 -12.89 4.68 -14.61
N LEU A 166 -11.99 3.78 -14.21
CA LEU A 166 -10.88 4.07 -13.31
C LEU A 166 -9.60 4.28 -14.12
N TRP A 167 -8.88 5.35 -13.79
CA TRP A 167 -7.55 5.64 -14.30
C TRP A 167 -6.54 5.43 -13.18
N LEU A 168 -5.57 4.55 -13.40
CA LEU A 168 -4.43 4.39 -12.53
C LEU A 168 -3.18 4.98 -13.19
N ILE A 169 -2.59 5.96 -12.50
CA ILE A 169 -1.39 6.66 -12.96
C ILE A 169 -0.25 6.33 -12.00
N GLY A 170 0.90 5.91 -12.52
CA GLY A 170 2.03 5.50 -11.70
C GLY A 170 3.35 5.42 -12.43
N ASP A 171 4.44 5.29 -11.67
CA ASP A 171 5.81 5.28 -12.18
C ASP A 171 6.42 3.87 -12.20
N GLN A 172 5.81 2.89 -11.54
CA GLN A 172 6.37 1.54 -11.41
C GLN A 172 5.56 0.50 -12.19
N PRO A 173 6.08 -0.04 -13.32
CA PRO A 173 5.36 -1.03 -14.12
C PRO A 173 4.88 -2.25 -13.32
N ALA A 174 5.76 -2.84 -12.49
CA ALA A 174 5.43 -4.05 -11.74
C ALA A 174 4.54 -3.82 -10.51
N ASN A 175 4.31 -2.56 -10.12
CA ASN A 175 3.49 -2.21 -8.97
C ASN A 175 2.19 -1.53 -9.40
N ASP A 176 2.30 -0.36 -10.03
CA ASP A 176 1.14 0.44 -10.43
C ASP A 176 0.47 -0.17 -11.65
N ILE A 177 1.18 -0.28 -12.77
CA ILE A 177 0.58 -0.70 -14.04
C ILE A 177 0.05 -2.13 -13.95
N ALA A 178 0.82 -3.05 -13.37
CA ALA A 178 0.39 -4.42 -13.11
C ALA A 178 -0.93 -4.48 -12.30
N MET A 179 -1.04 -3.66 -11.24
CA MET A 179 -2.25 -3.61 -10.39
C MET A 179 -3.45 -3.02 -11.14
N GLY A 180 -3.25 -1.96 -11.93
CA GLY A 180 -4.29 -1.36 -12.75
C GLY A 180 -4.82 -2.32 -13.82
N ASN A 181 -3.91 -2.95 -14.56
CA ASN A 181 -4.26 -3.96 -15.56
C ASN A 181 -5.02 -5.14 -14.93
N ALA A 182 -4.61 -5.60 -13.75
CA ALA A 182 -5.25 -6.72 -13.06
C ALA A 182 -6.69 -6.43 -12.59
N VAL A 183 -7.08 -5.16 -12.44
CA VAL A 183 -8.48 -4.79 -12.13
C VAL A 183 -9.27 -4.36 -13.37
N GLY A 184 -8.63 -4.23 -14.54
CA GLY A 184 -9.25 -3.70 -15.76
C GLY A 184 -9.42 -2.19 -15.76
N ALA A 185 -8.53 -1.46 -15.10
CA ALA A 185 -8.45 0.00 -15.15
C ALA A 185 -7.66 0.47 -16.38
N HIS A 186 -7.93 1.70 -16.82
CA HIS A 186 -7.05 2.41 -17.74
C HIS A 186 -5.73 2.75 -17.03
N THR A 187 -4.59 2.49 -17.68
CA THR A 187 -3.27 2.67 -17.06
C THR A 187 -2.42 3.69 -17.80
N ILE A 188 -1.89 4.66 -17.04
CA ILE A 188 -0.97 5.68 -17.55
C ILE A 188 0.35 5.55 -16.80
N GLN A 189 1.41 5.19 -17.52
CA GLN A 189 2.77 5.16 -17.02
C GLN A 189 3.39 6.56 -17.13
N VAL A 190 3.97 7.09 -16.06
CA VAL A 190 4.81 8.31 -16.12
C VAL A 190 6.29 7.93 -16.08
N ARG A 191 7.15 8.70 -16.77
CA ARG A 191 8.60 8.41 -16.85
C ARG A 191 9.42 9.07 -15.74
N THR A 192 8.79 9.86 -14.87
CA THR A 192 9.40 10.38 -13.64
C THR A 192 9.50 9.29 -12.57
N GLY A 193 10.41 9.41 -11.60
CA GLY A 193 10.48 8.52 -10.43
C GLY A 193 11.27 7.24 -10.70
N MET A 194 10.72 6.09 -10.30
CA MET A 194 11.35 4.76 -10.36
C MET A 194 11.33 4.12 -11.76
N TYR A 195 10.76 4.79 -12.77
CA TYR A 195 10.64 4.25 -14.13
C TYR A 195 11.98 3.78 -14.71
N ALA A 196 13.03 4.59 -14.56
CA ALA A 196 14.37 4.25 -15.06
C ALA A 196 14.95 2.99 -14.41
N ASP A 197 14.62 2.73 -13.15
CA ASP A 197 15.04 1.54 -12.40
C ASP A 197 14.26 0.26 -12.84
N GLN A 198 13.19 0.40 -13.63
CA GLN A 198 12.26 -0.68 -13.98
C GLN A 198 11.92 -0.74 -15.48
N ILE A 199 12.75 -0.15 -16.34
CA ILE A 199 12.45 -0.04 -17.77
C ILE A 199 12.21 -1.41 -18.45
N ASP A 200 12.94 -2.44 -18.02
CA ASP A 200 12.82 -3.80 -18.54
C ASP A 200 11.45 -4.44 -18.23
N LEU A 201 10.75 -3.95 -17.21
CA LEU A 201 9.45 -4.47 -16.78
C LEU A 201 8.27 -3.83 -17.54
N THR A 202 8.55 -2.85 -18.39
CA THR A 202 7.51 -2.19 -19.21
C THR A 202 6.93 -3.13 -20.26
N GLN A 203 7.71 -4.11 -20.73
CA GLN A 203 7.23 -5.11 -21.69
C GLN A 203 6.34 -6.16 -21.02
N THR A 204 6.61 -6.51 -19.76
CA THR A 204 5.80 -7.49 -19.01
C THR A 204 4.55 -6.87 -18.40
N HIS A 205 4.57 -5.55 -18.18
CA HIS A 205 3.44 -4.78 -17.65
C HIS A 205 3.19 -3.55 -18.53
N PRO A 206 2.66 -3.73 -19.75
CA PRO A 206 2.43 -2.62 -20.66
C PRO A 206 1.30 -1.74 -20.12
N ALA A 207 1.55 -0.43 -20.08
CA ALA A 207 0.52 0.57 -19.84
C ALA A 207 -0.19 0.91 -21.14
N GLU A 208 -1.44 1.34 -21.05
CA GLU A 208 -2.20 1.82 -22.22
C GLU A 208 -1.63 3.11 -22.80
N THR A 209 -1.13 3.99 -21.93
CA THR A 209 -0.48 5.24 -22.33
C THR A 209 0.78 5.47 -21.50
N THR A 210 1.77 6.15 -22.09
CA THR A 210 2.94 6.65 -21.38
C THR A 210 3.06 8.16 -21.55
N LEU A 211 3.30 8.87 -20.44
CA LEU A 211 3.57 10.31 -20.39
C LEU A 211 4.96 10.56 -19.82
N ASP A 212 5.58 11.68 -20.17
CA ASP A 212 6.87 12.04 -19.58
C ASP A 212 6.71 12.45 -18.11
N SER A 213 5.65 13.18 -17.76
CA SER A 213 5.35 13.57 -16.39
C SER A 213 3.85 13.63 -16.08
N ILE A 214 3.50 13.59 -14.79
CA ILE A 214 2.12 13.79 -14.30
C ILE A 214 1.58 15.18 -14.68
N VAL A 215 2.44 16.17 -14.91
CA VAL A 215 2.03 17.53 -15.30
C VAL A 215 1.42 17.58 -16.71
N ASP A 216 1.70 16.57 -17.55
CA ASP A 216 1.16 16.49 -18.91
C ASP A 216 -0.29 15.94 -18.93
N MET A 217 -0.76 15.41 -17.80
CA MET A 217 -2.04 14.73 -17.68
C MET A 217 -3.25 15.62 -17.98
N PRO A 218 -3.37 16.88 -17.48
CA PRO A 218 -4.52 17.72 -17.81
C PRO A 218 -4.66 18.01 -19.32
N ALA A 219 -3.54 18.23 -20.01
CA ALA A 219 -3.51 18.42 -21.46
C ALA A 219 -3.79 17.12 -22.22
N TRP A 220 -3.40 15.98 -21.66
CA TRP A 220 -3.72 14.67 -22.20
C TRP A 220 -5.20 14.33 -22.05
N LEU A 221 -5.81 14.54 -20.86
CA LEU A 221 -7.24 14.30 -20.64
C LEU A 221 -8.10 15.13 -21.60
N THR A 222 -7.85 16.44 -21.69
CA THR A 222 -8.60 17.33 -22.59
C THR A 222 -8.57 16.86 -24.06
N ARG A 223 -7.48 16.23 -24.51
CA ARG A 223 -7.35 15.71 -25.88
C ARG A 223 -8.05 14.37 -26.11
N ASN A 224 -8.29 13.61 -25.05
CA ASN A 224 -8.78 12.23 -25.13
C ASN A 224 -10.14 12.02 -24.44
N GLU A 225 -10.82 13.09 -24.00
CA GLU A 225 -12.17 13.08 -23.40
C GLU A 225 -13.26 12.41 -24.28
N HIS A 226 -13.00 12.18 -25.58
CA HIS A 226 -13.93 11.52 -26.49
C HIS A 226 -13.58 10.06 -26.80
N GLN A 227 -12.48 9.53 -26.26
CA GLN A 227 -12.02 8.17 -26.54
C GLN A 227 -12.42 7.14 -25.47
N HIS A 228 -12.88 7.60 -24.29
CA HIS A 228 -13.21 6.78 -23.13
C HIS A 228 -14.42 7.33 -22.36
#